data_AF-A0A1I5F176-F1
#
_entry.id   AF-A0A1I5F176-F1
#
_cell.length_a   1.000
_cell.length_b   1.000
_cell.length_c   1.000
_cell.angle_alpha   90.00
_cell.angle_beta   90.00
_cell.angle_gamma   90.00
#
_symmetry.space_group_name_H-M   'P 1'
#
loop_
_entity.id
_entity.type
_entity.pdbx_description
1 polymer ?
#
loop_
_entity_poly.entity_id
_entity_poly.type
_entity_poly.pdbx_seq_one_letter_code
_entity_poly.pdbx_strand_id
1 'polypeptide(L)'
;MRILVAYGIILFLCFSCKAQERMTLRYVGQNYKETKNKSFINNELKFIRNGDTLRFSIKVPYDASKRQFINEGIFYNCHLKKETIYDITLKKICVTDIPEAFYSYYKTNTIMNEIDCSKFTEVEKDTEYKYLGKYGKYLDIEGVLYEVIGLSPDNGCVFPH
;
A
#
# COMPACT_ATOMS: atom_id res chain seq x y z
N MET A 1 18.05 -20.90 46.98
CA MET A 1 17.59 -21.08 45.59
C MET A 1 16.08 -20.81 45.57
N ARG A 2 15.62 -19.70 44.95
CA ARG A 2 14.20 -19.35 44.60
C ARG A 2 13.90 -17.83 44.60
N ILE A 3 14.79 -16.94 44.15
CA ILE A 3 14.39 -15.54 43.83
C ILE A 3 15.19 -15.03 42.62
N LEU A 4 15.32 -15.83 41.57
CA LEU A 4 16.02 -15.42 40.32
C LEU A 4 15.24 -15.76 39.04
N VAL A 5 14.02 -16.29 39.16
CA VAL A 5 13.22 -16.75 38.01
C VAL A 5 12.13 -15.74 37.61
N ALA A 6 11.88 -14.69 38.41
CA ALA A 6 10.80 -13.75 38.16
C ALA A 6 11.17 -12.55 37.24
N TYR A 7 12.46 -12.34 36.93
CA TYR A 7 12.90 -11.20 36.10
C TYR A 7 13.17 -11.55 34.63
N GLY A 8 12.94 -12.80 34.21
CA GLY A 8 13.20 -13.26 32.84
C GLY A 8 12.03 -13.13 31.86
N ILE A 9 10.82 -12.76 32.31
CA ILE A 9 9.58 -12.91 31.51
C ILE A 9 8.96 -11.57 31.08
N ILE A 10 9.42 -10.43 31.60
CA ILE A 10 8.80 -9.12 31.30
C ILE A 10 9.53 -8.33 30.19
N LEU A 11 10.60 -8.89 29.60
CA LEU A 11 11.38 -8.21 28.56
C LEU A 11 11.13 -8.71 27.12
N PHE A 12 9.95 -9.27 26.85
CA PHE A 12 9.55 -9.70 25.50
C PHE A 12 8.20 -9.12 25.05
N LEU A 13 7.82 -7.94 25.56
CA LEU A 13 6.64 -7.19 25.12
C LEU A 13 6.96 -6.04 24.14
N CYS A 14 8.19 -5.94 23.65
CA CYS A 14 8.67 -4.77 22.92
C CYS A 14 9.09 -5.04 21.46
N PHE A 15 8.45 -5.91 20.68
CA PHE A 15 8.77 -6.00 19.23
C PHE A 15 7.57 -6.33 18.35
N SER A 16 6.59 -5.43 18.29
CA SER A 16 5.69 -5.36 17.14
C SER A 16 5.58 -3.93 16.61
N CYS A 17 6.67 -3.16 16.70
CA CYS A 17 6.77 -1.93 15.91
C CYS A 17 6.96 -2.35 14.45
N LYS A 18 5.87 -2.38 13.67
CA LYS A 18 5.94 -2.50 12.21
C LYS A 18 6.84 -1.38 11.71
N ALA A 19 7.97 -1.75 11.10
CA ALA A 19 8.99 -0.80 10.67
C ALA A 19 8.36 0.27 9.77
N GLN A 20 8.54 1.53 10.16
CA GLN A 20 8.18 2.68 9.34
C GLN A 20 9.39 3.06 8.49
N GLU A 21 9.16 3.33 7.22
CA GLU A 21 10.17 3.72 6.25
C GLU A 21 9.82 5.11 5.71
N ARG A 22 10.76 6.05 5.83
CA ARG A 22 10.62 7.39 5.23
C ARG A 22 11.47 7.46 3.97
N MET A 23 10.88 7.91 2.88
CA MET A 23 11.54 8.05 1.58
C MET A 23 11.31 9.44 1.00
N THR A 24 12.38 10.10 0.56
CA THR A 24 12.32 11.35 -0.20
C THR A 24 12.48 11.05 -1.68
N LEU A 25 11.45 11.33 -2.46
CA LEU A 25 11.26 10.82 -3.82
C LEU A 25 10.75 11.91 -4.76
N ARG A 26 11.34 12.06 -5.95
CA ARG A 26 10.77 12.94 -6.99
C ARG A 26 9.73 12.21 -7.80
N TYR A 27 8.48 12.67 -7.79
CA TYR A 27 7.41 12.08 -8.59
C TYR A 27 7.54 12.51 -10.06
N VAL A 28 7.58 11.55 -10.98
CA VAL A 28 7.75 11.83 -12.42
C VAL A 28 6.49 11.56 -13.24
N GLY A 29 5.54 10.81 -12.69
CA GLY A 29 4.27 10.52 -13.35
C GLY A 29 3.77 9.12 -13.04
N GLN A 30 2.77 8.69 -13.79
CA GLN A 30 2.10 7.42 -13.57
C GLN A 30 1.70 6.77 -14.89
N ASN A 31 1.59 5.45 -14.87
CA ASN A 31 1.05 4.65 -15.96
C ASN A 31 -0.02 3.71 -15.41
N TYR A 32 -0.95 3.30 -16.27
CA TYR A 32 -1.92 2.27 -15.93
C TYR A 32 -1.55 0.95 -16.59
N LYS A 33 -1.70 -0.15 -15.87
CA LYS A 33 -1.48 -1.51 -16.36
C LYS A 33 -2.61 -2.42 -15.93
N GLU A 34 -2.85 -3.48 -16.67
CA GLU A 34 -3.79 -4.52 -16.27
C GLU A 34 -3.30 -5.23 -15.00
N THR A 35 -4.23 -5.80 -14.24
CA THR A 35 -3.94 -6.67 -13.09
C THR A 35 -4.38 -8.10 -13.40
N LYS A 36 -4.07 -9.05 -12.51
CA LYS A 36 -4.60 -10.43 -12.59
C LYS A 36 -6.09 -10.57 -12.19
N ASN A 37 -6.82 -9.46 -12.08
CA ASN A 37 -8.26 -9.40 -11.88
C ASN A 37 -8.84 -8.27 -12.74
N LYS A 38 -9.71 -8.60 -13.69
CA LYS A 38 -10.28 -7.59 -14.62
C LYS A 38 -11.11 -6.51 -13.94
N SER A 39 -11.54 -6.72 -12.70
CA SER A 39 -12.21 -5.69 -11.89
C SER A 39 -11.25 -4.66 -11.28
N PHE A 40 -9.95 -4.73 -11.58
CA PHE A 40 -8.94 -3.80 -11.10
C PHE A 40 -7.92 -3.42 -12.17
N ILE A 41 -7.45 -2.18 -12.08
CA ILE A 41 -6.33 -1.64 -12.83
C ILE A 41 -5.18 -1.31 -11.87
N ASN A 42 -3.95 -1.53 -12.31
CA ASN A 42 -2.77 -1.11 -11.58
C ASN A 42 -2.44 0.34 -11.96
N ASN A 43 -2.58 1.26 -11.01
CA ASN A 43 -2.04 2.60 -11.12
C ASN A 43 -0.58 2.59 -10.62
N GLU A 44 0.37 2.51 -11.54
CA GLU A 44 1.80 2.51 -11.27
C GLU A 44 2.32 3.94 -11.21
N LEU A 45 2.58 4.43 -10.01
CA LEU A 45 3.25 5.71 -9.75
C LEU A 45 4.77 5.52 -9.88
N LYS A 46 5.43 6.44 -10.57
CA LYS A 46 6.87 6.41 -10.82
C LYS A 46 7.57 7.53 -10.06
N PHE A 47 8.65 7.14 -9.38
CA PHE A 47 9.46 8.02 -8.57
C PHE A 47 10.94 7.88 -8.92
N ILE A 48 11.72 8.94 -8.72
CA ILE A 48 13.18 8.91 -8.80
C ILE A 48 13.77 9.09 -7.41
N ARG A 49 14.70 8.20 -7.04
CA ARG A 49 15.50 8.27 -5.81
C ARG A 49 16.96 8.08 -6.17
N ASN A 50 17.81 9.08 -5.93
CA ASN A 50 19.26 8.98 -6.17
C ASN A 50 19.65 8.50 -7.59
N GLY A 51 18.82 8.77 -8.61
CA GLY A 51 19.02 8.33 -9.99
C GLY A 51 18.26 7.04 -10.35
N ASP A 52 17.83 6.25 -9.38
CA ASP A 52 17.07 5.03 -9.59
C ASP A 52 15.58 5.30 -9.73
N THR A 53 14.88 4.46 -10.51
CA THR A 53 13.43 4.52 -10.67
C THR A 53 12.75 3.54 -9.71
N LEU A 54 11.93 4.06 -8.82
CA LEU A 54 11.04 3.29 -7.96
C LEU A 54 9.60 3.33 -8.51
N ARG A 55 8.89 2.21 -8.35
CA ARG A 55 7.51 2.04 -8.85
C ARG A 55 6.60 1.64 -7.71
N PHE A 56 5.59 2.45 -7.44
CA PHE A 56 4.58 2.17 -6.43
C PHE A 56 3.28 1.80 -7.15
N SER A 57 2.76 0.63 -6.89
CA SER A 57 1.55 0.10 -7.51
C SER A 57 0.36 0.30 -6.58
N ILE A 58 -0.71 0.91 -7.09
CA ILE A 58 -1.99 1.03 -6.40
C ILE A 58 -3.02 0.26 -7.21
N LYS A 59 -3.66 -0.73 -6.59
CA LYS A 59 -4.73 -1.50 -7.24
C LYS A 59 -6.04 -0.74 -7.09
N VAL A 60 -6.52 -0.20 -8.20
CA VAL A 60 -7.71 0.65 -8.27
C VAL A 60 -8.84 -0.14 -8.93
N PRO A 61 -10.07 -0.15 -8.38
CA PRO A 61 -11.19 -0.80 -9.03
C PRO A 61 -11.48 -0.22 -10.42
N TYR A 62 -11.83 -1.11 -11.34
CA TYR A 62 -12.10 -0.81 -12.73
C TYR A 62 -13.44 -1.45 -13.15
N ASP A 63 -14.35 -0.62 -13.63
CA ASP A 63 -15.58 -1.05 -14.28
C ASP A 63 -15.28 -1.30 -15.76
N ALA A 64 -15.05 -2.58 -16.08
CA ALA A 64 -14.76 -3.02 -17.45
C ALA A 64 -15.92 -2.76 -18.42
N SER A 65 -17.17 -2.78 -17.92
CA SER A 65 -18.36 -2.53 -18.76
C SER A 65 -18.44 -1.08 -19.23
N LYS A 66 -18.07 -0.14 -18.35
CA LYS A 66 -18.04 1.30 -18.65
C LYS A 66 -16.68 1.80 -19.10
N ARG A 67 -15.64 0.95 -19.01
CA ARG A 67 -14.23 1.29 -19.19
C ARG A 67 -13.77 2.45 -18.31
N GLN A 68 -14.22 2.46 -17.05
CA GLN A 68 -13.99 3.56 -16.11
C GLN A 68 -13.35 3.06 -14.82
N PHE A 69 -12.47 3.87 -14.24
CA PHE A 69 -12.00 3.72 -12.87
C PHE A 69 -12.04 5.08 -12.18
N ILE A 70 -12.17 5.06 -10.86
CA ILE A 70 -12.08 6.26 -10.04
C ILE A 70 -10.69 6.27 -9.41
N ASN A 71 -9.82 7.15 -9.90
CA ASN A 71 -8.52 7.38 -9.27
C ASN A 71 -8.67 8.46 -8.21
N GLU A 72 -8.80 8.02 -6.96
CA GLU A 72 -8.82 8.88 -5.77
C GLU A 72 -7.38 9.22 -5.28
N GLY A 73 -6.37 9.19 -6.15
CA GLY A 73 -5.00 9.51 -5.75
C GLY A 73 -4.40 8.57 -4.70
N ILE A 74 -3.34 9.04 -4.04
CA ILE A 74 -2.63 8.36 -2.94
C ILE A 74 -2.98 9.02 -1.61
N PHE A 75 -2.85 8.33 -0.48
CA PHE A 75 -2.91 8.91 0.87
C PHE A 75 -4.10 9.89 1.08
N TYR A 76 -5.32 9.36 1.01
CA TYR A 76 -6.56 10.14 1.14
C TYR A 76 -6.69 11.24 0.07
N ASN A 77 -6.98 10.86 -1.17
CA ASN A 77 -7.34 11.82 -2.23
C ASN A 77 -6.21 12.77 -2.63
N CYS A 78 -4.96 12.36 -2.47
CA CYS A 78 -3.82 13.15 -2.85
C CYS A 78 -3.38 12.91 -4.29
N HIS A 79 -3.48 13.94 -5.11
CA HIS A 79 -2.99 13.91 -6.49
C HIS A 79 -1.60 14.52 -6.56
N LEU A 80 -0.62 13.66 -6.83
CA LEU A 80 0.78 14.07 -6.90
C LEU A 80 1.03 14.95 -8.13
N LYS A 81 1.84 16.00 -7.95
CA LYS A 81 2.26 16.91 -9.01
C LYS A 81 3.61 16.46 -9.57
N LYS A 82 3.69 16.31 -10.90
CA LYS A 82 4.94 15.94 -11.58
C LYS A 82 6.08 16.89 -11.21
N GLU A 83 7.30 16.33 -11.18
CA GLU A 83 8.55 17.04 -10.84
C GLU A 83 8.62 17.56 -9.40
N THR A 84 7.66 17.19 -8.54
CA THR A 84 7.66 17.55 -7.12
C THR A 84 8.36 16.48 -6.30
N ILE A 85 9.16 16.91 -5.33
CA ILE A 85 9.82 16.03 -4.35
C ILE A 85 8.84 15.82 -3.19
N TYR A 86 8.60 14.57 -2.87
CA TYR A 86 7.74 14.13 -1.78
C TYR A 86 8.53 13.38 -0.73
N ASP A 87 8.28 13.69 0.53
CA ASP A 87 8.57 12.82 1.67
C ASP A 87 7.36 11.91 1.92
N ILE A 88 7.55 10.62 1.70
CA ILE A 88 6.53 9.59 1.87
C ILE A 88 6.91 8.72 3.07
N THR A 89 6.01 8.60 4.03
CA THR A 89 6.17 7.70 5.18
C THR A 89 5.30 6.47 4.98
N LEU A 90 5.94 5.32 4.94
CA LEU A 90 5.35 4.02 4.67
C LEU A 90 5.45 3.13 5.90
N LYS A 91 4.46 2.27 6.10
CA LYS A 91 4.46 1.24 7.14
C LYS A 91 4.21 -0.10 6.48
N LYS A 92 5.09 -1.07 6.69
CA LYS A 92 4.82 -2.45 6.25
C LYS A 92 3.58 -2.99 6.95
N ILE A 93 2.67 -3.58 6.19
CA ILE A 93 1.44 -4.19 6.72
C ILE A 93 1.27 -5.58 6.12
N CYS A 94 0.60 -6.47 6.85
CA CYS A 94 0.13 -7.74 6.34
C CYS A 94 -1.17 -7.52 5.55
N VAL A 95 -1.48 -8.41 4.60
CA VAL A 95 -2.78 -8.42 3.89
C VAL A 95 -3.95 -8.53 4.87
N THR A 96 -3.76 -9.26 5.98
CA THR A 96 -4.74 -9.44 7.04
C THR A 96 -5.07 -8.16 7.81
N ASP A 97 -4.19 -7.16 7.80
CA ASP A 97 -4.43 -5.88 8.48
C ASP A 97 -5.35 -4.94 7.70
N ILE A 98 -5.55 -5.19 6.39
CA ILE A 98 -6.50 -4.42 5.60
C ILE A 98 -7.91 -4.75 6.15
N PRO A 99 -8.76 -3.77 6.46
CA PRO A 99 -10.14 -4.04 6.88
C PRO A 99 -10.93 -4.85 5.83
N GLU A 100 -11.68 -5.86 6.26
CA GLU A 100 -12.56 -6.65 5.36
C GLU A 100 -13.59 -5.79 4.65
N ALA A 101 -14.11 -4.76 5.30
CA ALA A 101 -15.05 -3.81 4.71
C ALA A 101 -14.49 -3.07 3.49
N PHE A 102 -13.16 -3.05 3.31
CA PHE A 102 -12.55 -2.49 2.11
C PHE A 102 -12.42 -3.52 1.01
N TYR A 103 -12.78 -4.79 1.18
CA TYR A 103 -12.75 -5.80 0.11
C TYR A 103 -11.41 -5.92 -0.68
N SER A 104 -10.27 -5.34 -0.32
CA SER A 104 -9.20 -4.99 -1.30
C SER A 104 -8.72 -6.08 -2.27
N TYR A 105 -8.21 -5.68 -3.45
CA TYR A 105 -7.50 -6.57 -4.39
C TYR A 105 -6.50 -7.49 -3.67
N TYR A 106 -5.75 -6.95 -2.72
CA TYR A 106 -4.74 -7.71 -1.99
C TYR A 106 -5.34 -8.89 -1.21
N LYS A 107 -6.60 -8.80 -0.74
CA LYS A 107 -7.27 -9.90 -0.05
C LYS A 107 -7.74 -11.01 -0.98
N THR A 108 -8.11 -10.68 -2.21
CA THR A 108 -8.71 -11.63 -3.16
C THR A 108 -7.69 -12.27 -4.08
N ASN A 109 -6.63 -11.54 -4.42
CA ASN A 109 -5.70 -11.84 -5.49
C ASN A 109 -4.25 -12.04 -5.00
N THR A 110 -4.04 -12.30 -3.72
CA THR A 110 -2.68 -12.57 -3.23
C THR A 110 -2.60 -13.77 -2.29
N ILE A 111 -1.43 -14.42 -2.31
CA ILE A 111 -1.00 -15.38 -1.31
C ILE A 111 0.10 -14.71 -0.49
N MET A 112 -0.13 -14.57 0.81
CA MET A 112 0.80 -13.96 1.75
C MET A 112 1.98 -14.91 2.00
N ASN A 113 3.19 -14.36 2.14
CA ASN A 113 4.35 -15.13 2.53
C ASN A 113 4.29 -15.48 4.02
N GLU A 114 4.61 -16.73 4.37
CA GLU A 114 4.50 -17.25 5.74
C GLU A 114 5.55 -16.67 6.70
N ILE A 115 6.71 -16.24 6.17
CA ILE A 115 7.83 -15.70 6.96
C ILE A 115 7.68 -14.19 7.15
N ASP A 116 7.33 -13.47 6.07
CA ASP A 116 7.11 -12.03 6.08
C ASP A 116 5.72 -11.72 5.52
N CYS A 117 4.77 -11.50 6.43
CA CYS A 117 3.37 -11.27 6.08
C CYS A 117 3.14 -10.04 5.16
N SER A 118 4.12 -9.12 5.08
CA SER A 118 4.03 -7.97 4.19
C SER A 118 4.36 -8.32 2.75
N LYS A 119 5.05 -9.43 2.53
CA LYS A 119 5.33 -9.97 1.20
C LYS A 119 4.18 -10.82 0.71
N PHE A 120 3.92 -10.75 -0.59
CA PHE A 120 2.87 -11.54 -1.21
C PHE A 120 3.22 -11.92 -2.64
N THR A 121 2.52 -12.94 -3.14
CA THR A 121 2.52 -13.31 -4.57
C THR A 121 1.13 -13.10 -5.13
N GLU A 122 1.04 -12.42 -6.28
CA GLU A 122 -0.25 -12.24 -6.96
C GLU A 122 -0.75 -13.53 -7.60
N VAL A 123 -2.03 -13.83 -7.45
CA VAL A 123 -2.73 -14.94 -8.10
C VAL A 123 -3.83 -14.44 -9.03
N GLU A 124 -4.00 -15.16 -10.14
CA GLU A 124 -5.07 -14.89 -11.08
C GLU A 124 -6.40 -15.37 -10.54
N LYS A 125 -7.32 -14.42 -10.35
CA LYS A 125 -8.65 -14.67 -9.81
C LYS A 125 -9.56 -13.53 -10.24
N ASP A 126 -10.37 -13.77 -11.26
CA ASP A 126 -11.41 -12.84 -11.72
C ASP A 126 -12.62 -12.96 -10.80
N THR A 127 -12.67 -12.15 -9.74
CA THR A 127 -13.84 -12.03 -8.86
C THR A 127 -14.56 -10.72 -9.11
N GLU A 128 -15.86 -10.76 -9.38
CA GLU A 128 -16.70 -9.56 -9.42
C GLU A 128 -16.57 -8.78 -8.12
N TYR A 129 -16.47 -7.45 -8.24
CA TYR A 129 -16.03 -6.61 -7.15
C TYR A 129 -16.96 -5.43 -6.87
N LYS A 130 -17.22 -5.16 -5.58
CA LYS A 130 -17.94 -3.97 -5.10
C LYS A 130 -17.01 -3.06 -4.30
N TYR A 131 -16.94 -1.81 -4.73
CA TYR A 131 -16.14 -0.74 -4.11
C TYR A 131 -16.74 -0.27 -2.79
N LEU A 132 -15.99 -0.36 -1.67
CA LEU A 132 -16.45 0.15 -0.37
C LEU A 132 -15.37 0.87 0.44
N GLY A 133 -14.17 1.13 -0.10
CA GLY A 133 -13.07 1.70 0.68
C GLY A 133 -12.06 2.54 -0.11
N LYS A 134 -11.24 3.31 0.60
CA LYS A 134 -10.19 4.18 0.04
C LYS A 134 -8.88 3.41 -0.15
N TYR A 135 -8.64 2.86 -1.35
CA TYR A 135 -7.42 2.05 -1.61
C TYR A 135 -6.15 2.87 -1.84
N GLY A 136 -6.26 4.19 -2.06
CA GLY A 136 -5.11 5.06 -2.29
C GLY A 136 -4.08 5.08 -1.15
N LYS A 137 -4.42 4.53 0.03
CA LYS A 137 -3.48 4.41 1.14
C LYS A 137 -2.64 3.12 1.14
N TYR A 138 -2.95 2.11 0.32
CA TYR A 138 -2.19 0.86 0.27
C TYR A 138 -1.38 0.76 -1.02
N LEU A 139 -0.08 0.53 -0.87
CA LEU A 139 0.87 0.45 -1.97
C LEU A 139 1.52 -0.93 -2.03
N ASP A 140 1.71 -1.41 -3.23
CA ASP A 140 2.62 -2.49 -3.56
C ASP A 140 3.92 -1.91 -4.10
N ILE A 141 5.03 -2.26 -3.45
CA ILE A 141 6.39 -1.96 -3.93
C ILE A 141 7.12 -3.29 -4.04
N GLU A 142 7.26 -3.78 -5.28
CA GLU A 142 7.99 -5.01 -5.60
C GLU A 142 7.50 -6.25 -4.83
N GLY A 143 6.18 -6.41 -4.69
CA GLY A 143 5.57 -7.55 -4.00
C GLY A 143 5.58 -7.42 -2.47
N VAL A 144 5.83 -6.22 -1.96
CA VAL A 144 5.76 -5.88 -0.53
C VAL A 144 4.65 -4.84 -0.33
N LEU A 145 3.76 -5.11 0.62
CA LEU A 145 2.60 -4.30 0.92
C LEU A 145 2.90 -3.26 2.01
N TYR A 146 2.57 -2.01 1.71
CA TYR A 146 2.73 -0.87 2.59
C TYR A 146 1.42 -0.11 2.76
N GLU A 147 1.23 0.49 3.93
CA GLU A 147 0.30 1.58 4.17
C GLU A 147 1.05 2.91 4.14
N VAL A 148 0.53 3.88 3.39
CA VAL A 148 1.00 5.26 3.46
C VAL A 148 0.43 5.90 4.71
N ILE A 149 1.31 6.33 5.61
CA ILE A 149 0.95 6.95 6.88
C ILE A 149 1.37 8.43 6.96
N GLY A 150 2.08 8.92 5.94
CA GLY A 150 2.42 10.33 5.81
C GLY A 150 2.86 10.68 4.39
N LEU A 151 2.55 11.90 3.96
CA LEU A 151 2.92 12.46 2.66
C LEU A 151 3.15 13.97 2.83
N SER A 152 4.26 14.48 2.31
CA SER A 152 4.57 15.91 2.28
C SER A 152 5.33 16.26 0.99
N PRO A 153 5.06 17.38 0.30
CA PRO A 153 3.98 18.33 0.59
C PRO A 153 2.60 17.71 0.38
N ASP A 154 1.62 18.14 1.18
CA ASP A 154 0.24 17.62 1.16
C ASP A 154 -0.74 18.59 0.47
N ASN A 155 -0.23 19.62 -0.20
CA ASN A 155 -1.01 20.68 -0.85
C ASN A 155 -2.02 20.17 -1.91
N GLY A 156 -1.87 18.93 -2.38
CA GLY A 156 -2.78 18.26 -3.32
C GLY A 156 -3.70 17.22 -2.69
N CYS A 157 -3.72 17.12 -1.35
CA CYS A 157 -4.46 16.09 -0.61
C CYS A 157 -5.80 16.63 -0.11
N VAL A 158 -6.84 15.79 -0.17
CA VAL A 158 -8.17 16.11 0.37
C VAL A 158 -8.49 15.12 1.48
N PHE A 159 -8.20 15.51 2.71
CA PHE A 159 -8.50 14.69 3.88
C PHE A 159 -10.01 14.74 4.14
N PRO A 160 -10.73 13.59 4.11
CA PRO A 160 -12.10 13.55 4.60
C PRO A 160 -12.07 13.92 6.09
N HIS A 161 -12.74 15.01 6.46
CA HIS A 161 -13.03 15.31 7.87
C HIS A 161 -14.03 14.29 8.44
#